data_AF-A0A972J1J1-F1
#
_entry.id   AF-A0A972J1J1-F1
#
_cell.length_a   1.000
_cell.length_b   1.000
_cell.length_c   1.000
_cell.angle_alpha   90.00
_cell.angle_beta   90.00
_cell.angle_gamma   90.00
#
_symmetry.space_group_name_H-M   'P 1'
#
loop_
_entity.id
_entity.type
_entity.pdbx_description
1 polymer ?
#
loop_
_entity_poly.entity_id
_entity_poly.type
_entity_poly.pdbx_seq_one_letter_code
_entity_poly.pdbx_strand_id
1 'polypeptide(L)'
;MNKPVKKIPFALLLIVSSLLLAISMVGCFPQKGGGNSGASRKLQSFSAGLTGKGIHGTVVCVQYLGRSADLEGLLLQASLSRAGETIEADIPAEEIEGDTCFELTDAKYISVRSNLEGGALLIPPEPLILTLDVLSPEGEPIQNGSQSYELGLYVQFPFLRWIFPEEVKPACVADGHTRDGVFYPAWDIIPEPSYQYPTLVGTPLLAPVDGTAYVWLLPNEDPTQRFDTVNALLIYSHDTGFVVDLTHAADIYFDGSQWTMLKQLNGQPVSAGTQVGIIGPKDHASSIPHAHLQVFIPPEAPTGQDDDNRALYVASTTLSTANVDAIKEKLFLDPDMNETLLSLASQFLRCEDYPWGELLVPQQLALTMDGKREDWAAYQPVLSDKGGDSAVGESLDLRALYTAADDNYLYLLLEAGPQPAGKWGLDFFMDFNTKNACGSSERSIKVWSDQVGAFTIASVDGCSDSAAQTYPALFAWGDVLELRVPLVYLNNPGDLRAISVKGILVDEQGGFSYPDYMR
;
A
#
# COMPACT_ATOMS: atom_id res chain seq x y z
N MET A 1 -60.02 -5.47 -20.91
CA MET A 1 -59.30 -6.74 -20.68
C MET A 1 -57.82 -6.43 -20.69
N ASN A 2 -57.19 -6.50 -19.52
CA ASN A 2 -55.76 -6.72 -19.24
C ASN A 2 -55.56 -6.39 -17.75
N LYS A 3 -55.40 -7.44 -16.95
CA LYS A 3 -55.23 -7.38 -15.49
C LYS A 3 -53.79 -6.98 -15.17
N PRO A 4 -53.54 -6.10 -14.18
CA PRO A 4 -52.20 -5.89 -13.65
C PRO A 4 -51.84 -7.00 -12.65
N VAL A 5 -50.67 -7.61 -12.86
CA VAL A 5 -50.05 -8.58 -11.94
C VAL A 5 -49.37 -7.80 -10.82
N LYS A 6 -49.94 -7.88 -9.61
CA LYS A 6 -49.28 -7.43 -8.38
C LYS A 6 -48.22 -8.45 -7.97
N LYS A 7 -46.95 -8.07 -7.99
CA LYS A 7 -45.87 -8.80 -7.31
C LYS A 7 -45.87 -8.42 -5.83
N ILE A 8 -45.96 -9.44 -4.97
CA ILE A 8 -45.80 -9.36 -3.51
C ILE A 8 -44.30 -9.53 -3.22
N PRO A 9 -43.67 -8.71 -2.35
CA PRO A 9 -42.27 -8.88 -1.99
C PRO A 9 -42.10 -10.05 -1.00
N PHE A 10 -41.23 -11.00 -1.37
CA PHE A 10 -40.96 -12.26 -0.69
C PHE A 10 -39.91 -12.14 0.44
N ALA A 11 -39.79 -10.97 1.06
CA ALA A 11 -38.70 -10.63 1.98
C ALA A 11 -39.14 -10.45 3.45
N LEU A 12 -40.18 -11.17 3.89
CA LEU A 12 -40.68 -11.08 5.28
C LEU A 12 -41.12 -12.43 5.86
N LEU A 13 -40.46 -13.53 5.49
CA LEU A 13 -40.76 -14.87 5.99
C LEU A 13 -39.55 -15.66 6.53
N LEU A 14 -38.45 -14.97 6.89
CA LEU A 14 -37.22 -15.62 7.37
C LEU A 14 -36.66 -15.04 8.68
N ILE A 15 -37.36 -14.12 9.34
CA ILE A 15 -36.91 -13.49 10.60
C ILE A 15 -37.64 -14.05 11.85
N VAL A 16 -38.63 -14.94 11.68
CA VAL A 16 -39.41 -15.51 12.80
C VAL A 16 -39.02 -16.96 13.16
N SER A 17 -38.10 -17.59 12.40
CA SER A 17 -37.69 -18.99 12.65
C SER A 17 -36.39 -19.15 13.46
N SER A 18 -35.67 -18.06 13.75
CA SER A 18 -34.36 -18.11 14.44
C SER A 18 -34.41 -17.77 15.93
N LEU A 19 -35.58 -17.36 16.45
CA LEU A 19 -35.73 -16.91 17.84
C LEU A 19 -36.43 -17.92 18.77
N LEU A 20 -36.80 -19.11 18.26
CA LEU A 20 -37.53 -20.15 19.01
C LEU A 20 -36.75 -21.46 19.18
N LEU A 21 -35.48 -21.52 18.75
CA LEU A 21 -34.56 -22.63 19.08
C LEU A 21 -33.63 -22.35 20.27
N ALA A 22 -33.73 -21.17 20.89
CA ALA A 22 -32.87 -20.74 22.00
C ALA A 22 -33.45 -20.99 23.41
N ILE A 23 -34.59 -21.69 23.56
CA ILE A 23 -35.28 -21.84 24.87
C ILE A 23 -35.50 -23.33 25.28
N SER A 24 -35.02 -24.31 24.52
CA SER A 24 -35.23 -25.74 24.83
C SER A 24 -33.96 -26.55 25.10
N MET A 25 -32.94 -25.95 25.72
CA MET A 25 -31.87 -26.69 26.42
C MET A 25 -31.52 -26.05 27.77
N VAL A 26 -32.55 -25.80 28.58
CA VAL A 26 -32.40 -25.69 30.04
C VAL A 26 -32.78 -27.05 30.60
N GLY A 27 -31.79 -27.90 30.88
CA GLY A 27 -32.04 -29.19 31.51
C GLY A 27 -31.07 -30.29 31.09
N CYS A 28 -29.78 -30.10 31.44
CA CYS A 28 -28.83 -31.15 31.82
C CYS A 28 -27.47 -30.47 32.02
N PHE A 29 -27.35 -29.67 33.07
CA PHE A 29 -26.02 -29.36 33.60
C PHE A 29 -25.41 -30.68 34.06
N PRO A 30 -24.26 -31.11 33.52
CA PRO A 30 -23.43 -32.07 34.23
C PRO A 30 -23.14 -31.43 35.58
N GLN A 31 -23.44 -32.16 36.65
CA GLN A 31 -23.03 -31.80 37.98
C GLN A 31 -21.56 -31.38 37.96
N LYS A 32 -21.28 -30.30 38.67
CA LYS A 32 -20.01 -29.88 39.22
C LYS A 32 -19.41 -31.06 40.02
N GLY A 33 -18.92 -32.08 39.32
CA GLY A 33 -17.99 -33.08 39.85
C GLY A 33 -16.68 -32.32 40.00
N GLY A 34 -16.37 -31.88 41.20
CA GLY A 34 -15.90 -32.80 42.23
C GLY A 34 -14.40 -32.60 42.22
N GLY A 35 -13.90 -31.85 43.20
CA GLY A 35 -12.48 -31.57 43.33
C GLY A 35 -11.69 -32.85 43.17
N ASN A 36 -10.99 -32.98 42.04
CA ASN A 36 -9.98 -34.00 41.88
C ASN A 36 -8.75 -33.44 42.60
N SER A 37 -8.75 -33.70 43.89
CA SER A 37 -7.63 -33.62 44.81
C SER A 37 -6.31 -33.98 44.13
N GLY A 38 -5.39 -33.02 44.06
CA GLY A 38 -3.96 -33.22 44.35
C GLY A 38 -3.16 -34.22 43.52
N ALA A 39 -3.69 -34.79 42.44
CA ALA A 39 -2.89 -35.53 41.48
C ALA A 39 -2.23 -34.52 40.55
N SER A 40 -0.94 -34.25 40.78
CA SER A 40 -0.09 -33.47 39.88
C SER A 40 -0.36 -33.91 38.43
N ARG A 41 -0.87 -32.98 37.60
CA ARG A 41 -1.19 -33.19 36.19
C ARG A 41 0.16 -33.38 35.47
N LYS A 42 0.65 -34.62 35.41
CA LYS A 42 1.95 -34.93 34.81
C LYS A 42 1.82 -34.88 33.29
N LEU A 43 2.41 -33.86 32.67
CA LEU A 43 2.44 -33.72 31.22
C LEU A 43 3.36 -34.77 30.59
N GLN A 44 2.94 -35.28 29.42
CA GLN A 44 3.78 -36.08 28.54
C GLN A 44 4.77 -35.20 27.77
N SER A 45 5.66 -35.85 27.00
CA SER A 45 6.60 -35.14 26.14
C SER A 45 5.94 -34.56 24.89
N PHE A 46 6.57 -33.55 24.32
CA PHE A 46 6.30 -33.06 22.98
C PHE A 46 7.35 -33.61 22.01
N SER A 47 7.04 -33.59 20.71
CA SER A 47 8.05 -33.50 19.66
C SER A 47 8.05 -32.09 19.08
N ALA A 48 9.23 -31.60 18.68
CA ALA A 48 9.41 -30.27 18.10
C ALA A 48 10.31 -30.34 16.87
N GLY A 49 10.10 -29.47 15.89
CA GLY A 49 10.95 -29.37 14.72
C GLY A 49 10.79 -28.03 14.00
N LEU A 50 11.87 -27.62 13.30
CA LEU A 50 11.83 -26.48 12.39
C LEU A 50 11.11 -26.87 11.10
N THR A 51 10.24 -25.98 10.62
CA THR A 51 9.52 -26.17 9.36
C THR A 51 9.19 -24.83 8.72
N GLY A 52 8.88 -24.84 7.43
CA GLY A 52 8.40 -23.67 6.70
C GLY A 52 6.88 -23.66 6.63
N LYS A 53 6.24 -22.52 6.92
CA LYS A 53 4.78 -22.36 6.88
C LYS A 53 4.36 -21.18 6.02
N GLY A 54 4.32 -21.38 4.71
CA GLY A 54 3.92 -20.33 3.78
C GLY A 54 4.73 -19.06 3.99
N ILE A 55 4.04 -17.94 4.21
CA ILE A 55 4.64 -16.60 4.32
C ILE A 55 5.29 -16.27 5.67
N HIS A 56 5.16 -17.18 6.64
CA HIS A 56 5.73 -17.07 7.99
C HIS A 56 7.24 -17.36 8.03
N GLY A 57 7.80 -17.87 6.93
CA GLY A 57 9.20 -18.31 6.92
C GLY A 57 9.40 -19.51 7.84
N THR A 58 10.41 -19.45 8.71
CA THR A 58 10.79 -20.55 9.58
C THR A 58 9.99 -20.51 10.89
N VAL A 59 9.29 -21.58 11.19
CA VAL A 59 8.57 -21.72 12.47
C VAL A 59 9.02 -22.98 13.22
N VAL A 60 8.71 -23.05 14.51
CA VAL A 60 8.87 -24.25 15.32
C VAL A 60 7.51 -24.86 15.59
N CYS A 61 7.20 -26.00 14.99
CA CYS A 61 5.95 -26.69 15.27
C CYS A 61 6.14 -27.81 16.30
N VAL A 62 5.17 -27.95 17.18
CA VAL A 62 5.17 -28.96 18.25
C VAL A 62 3.96 -29.88 18.17
N GLN A 63 4.18 -31.15 18.52
CA GLN A 63 3.12 -32.13 18.68
C GLN A 63 3.17 -32.70 20.09
N TYR A 64 2.06 -32.57 20.82
CA TYR A 64 1.92 -33.19 22.13
C TYR A 64 1.67 -34.69 21.99
N LEU A 65 2.49 -35.51 22.66
CA LEU A 65 2.41 -36.97 22.57
C LEU A 65 1.43 -37.58 23.60
N GLY A 66 0.83 -36.74 24.46
CA GLY A 66 -0.23 -37.12 25.38
C GLY A 66 -1.64 -36.92 24.80
N ARG A 67 -2.65 -36.80 25.67
CA ARG A 67 -4.03 -36.52 25.22
C ARG A 67 -4.24 -35.01 25.15
N SER A 68 -4.92 -34.52 24.13
CA SER A 68 -5.23 -33.08 23.99
C SER A 68 -5.90 -32.47 25.23
N ALA A 69 -6.78 -33.23 25.90
CA ALA A 69 -7.44 -32.81 27.15
C ALA A 69 -6.45 -32.55 28.31
N ASP A 70 -5.20 -32.99 28.23
CA ASP A 70 -4.18 -32.70 29.24
C ASP A 70 -3.66 -31.25 29.10
N LEU A 71 -3.79 -30.64 27.91
CA LEU A 71 -3.42 -29.24 27.62
C LEU A 71 -4.59 -28.24 27.71
N GLU A 72 -5.82 -28.73 27.91
CA GLU A 72 -7.00 -27.86 27.96
C GLU A 72 -6.86 -26.79 29.06
N GLY A 73 -6.95 -25.52 28.63
CA GLY A 73 -6.81 -24.34 29.47
C GLY A 73 -5.36 -23.96 29.81
N LEU A 74 -4.35 -24.60 29.23
CA LEU A 74 -2.95 -24.25 29.45
C LEU A 74 -2.44 -23.32 28.35
N LEU A 75 -1.45 -22.50 28.68
CA LEU A 75 -0.71 -21.68 27.74
C LEU A 75 0.61 -22.37 27.41
N LEU A 76 1.01 -22.30 26.14
CA LEU A 76 2.31 -22.78 25.69
C LEU A 76 3.16 -21.57 25.28
N GLN A 77 4.38 -21.51 25.79
CA GLN A 77 5.37 -20.51 25.43
C GLN A 77 6.70 -21.17 25.06
N ALA A 78 7.39 -20.59 24.10
CA ALA A 78 8.71 -21.04 23.68
C ALA A 78 9.78 -19.98 23.95
N SER A 79 10.96 -20.44 24.35
CA SER A 79 12.19 -19.67 24.34
C SER A 79 13.24 -20.39 23.51
N LEU A 80 13.90 -19.69 22.61
CA LEU A 80 14.92 -20.22 21.72
C LEU A 80 16.28 -19.72 22.17
N SER A 81 17.23 -20.64 22.27
CA SER A 81 18.60 -20.34 22.64
C SER A 81 19.59 -20.98 21.69
N ARG A 82 20.77 -20.37 21.59
CA ARG A 82 21.91 -20.84 20.79
C ARG A 82 23.17 -20.62 21.60
N ALA A 83 24.05 -21.62 21.64
CA ALA A 83 25.29 -21.57 22.42
C ALA A 83 25.10 -21.19 23.92
N GLY A 84 23.92 -21.46 24.49
CA GLY A 84 23.57 -21.13 25.87
C GLY A 84 23.04 -19.70 26.08
N GLU A 85 22.92 -18.89 25.03
CA GLU A 85 22.32 -17.55 25.08
C GLU A 85 20.91 -17.60 24.51
N THR A 86 19.94 -16.99 25.22
CA THR A 86 18.57 -16.83 24.73
C THR A 86 18.54 -15.80 23.61
N ILE A 87 18.12 -16.22 22.41
CA ILE A 87 17.93 -15.34 21.24
C ILE A 87 16.55 -14.67 21.33
N GLU A 88 15.54 -15.46 21.67
CA GLU A 88 14.15 -15.03 21.71
C GLU A 88 13.43 -15.78 22.83
N ALA A 89 12.52 -15.11 23.52
CA ALA A 89 11.83 -15.62 24.70
C ALA A 89 10.34 -15.30 24.63
N ASP A 90 9.56 -16.04 25.42
CA ASP A 90 8.13 -15.81 25.63
C ASP A 90 7.30 -15.84 24.33
N ILE A 91 7.74 -16.60 23.32
CA ILE A 91 7.05 -16.73 22.03
C ILE A 91 5.75 -17.51 22.28
N PRO A 92 4.56 -16.93 22.02
CA PRO A 92 3.30 -17.63 22.22
C PRO A 92 3.11 -18.72 21.17
N ALA A 93 2.42 -19.79 21.55
CA ALA A 93 1.95 -20.77 20.57
C ALA A 93 0.76 -20.23 19.77
N GLU A 94 0.77 -20.51 18.47
CA GLU A 94 -0.27 -20.14 17.51
C GLU A 94 -0.69 -21.36 16.68
N GLU A 95 -1.89 -21.30 16.10
CA GLU A 95 -2.35 -22.32 15.16
C GLU A 95 -2.02 -21.88 13.74
N ILE A 96 -1.00 -22.48 13.13
CA ILE A 96 -0.51 -22.14 11.79
C ILE A 96 -0.72 -23.34 10.87
N GLU A 97 -1.62 -23.17 9.90
CA GLU A 97 -2.01 -24.23 8.96
C GLU A 97 -2.47 -25.53 9.67
N GLY A 98 -3.12 -25.41 10.83
CA GLY A 98 -3.65 -26.54 11.60
C GLY A 98 -2.67 -27.23 12.55
N ASP A 99 -1.42 -26.74 12.62
CA ASP A 99 -0.42 -27.20 13.59
C ASP A 99 -0.22 -26.17 14.70
N THR A 100 0.14 -26.62 15.91
CA THR A 100 0.57 -25.71 16.99
C THR A 100 2.03 -25.35 16.79
N CYS A 101 2.29 -24.09 16.46
CA CYS A 101 3.62 -23.61 16.11
C CYS A 101 3.98 -22.34 16.90
N PHE A 102 5.26 -22.01 16.89
CA PHE A 102 5.85 -20.80 17.44
C PHE A 102 6.52 -20.06 16.29
N GLU A 103 6.04 -18.85 16.02
CA GLU A 103 6.61 -17.97 14.99
C GLU A 103 8.02 -17.54 15.40
N LEU A 104 9.00 -17.69 14.51
CA LEU A 104 10.34 -17.20 14.75
C LEU A 104 10.57 -15.97 13.88
N THR A 105 11.04 -14.87 14.47
CA THR A 105 11.51 -13.73 13.67
C THR A 105 12.83 -14.10 12.99
N ASP A 106 12.77 -14.67 11.78
CA ASP A 106 13.90 -15.18 10.98
C ASP A 106 15.14 -14.26 11.05
N ALA A 107 14.93 -12.94 10.91
CA ALA A 107 15.97 -11.92 10.95
C ALA A 107 16.80 -11.89 12.25
N LYS A 108 16.29 -12.41 13.38
CA LYS A 108 17.04 -12.53 14.65
C LYS A 108 18.02 -13.72 14.66
N TYR A 109 17.81 -14.70 13.78
CA TYR A 109 18.55 -15.97 13.80
C TYR A 109 19.69 -16.03 12.79
N ILE A 110 19.71 -15.10 11.85
CA ILE A 110 20.65 -15.03 10.75
C ILE A 110 21.42 -13.71 10.77
N SER A 111 22.52 -13.68 10.05
CA SER A 111 23.16 -12.42 9.63
C SER A 111 23.29 -12.42 8.12
N VAL A 112 23.68 -11.28 7.53
CA VAL A 112 23.82 -11.18 6.08
C VAL A 112 25.24 -10.77 5.75
N ARG A 113 25.88 -11.52 4.85
CA ARG A 113 27.19 -11.15 4.33
C ARG A 113 27.02 -10.16 3.19
N SER A 114 27.43 -8.92 3.38
CA SER A 114 27.63 -8.00 2.27
C SER A 114 28.75 -8.54 1.38
N ASN A 115 28.45 -8.86 0.12
CA ASN A 115 29.46 -9.19 -0.88
C ASN A 115 29.10 -8.47 -2.21
N LEU A 116 30.06 -8.44 -3.14
CA LEU A 116 29.89 -7.82 -4.46
C LEU A 116 28.94 -8.61 -5.39
N GLU A 117 28.52 -9.82 -4.98
CA GLU A 117 27.78 -10.79 -5.79
C GLU A 117 26.31 -10.93 -5.38
N GLY A 118 25.86 -10.26 -4.31
CA GLY A 118 24.53 -10.40 -3.72
C GLY A 118 24.61 -10.82 -2.26
N GLY A 119 23.90 -10.11 -1.37
CA GLY A 119 23.98 -10.39 0.05
C GLY A 119 23.42 -11.75 0.39
N ALA A 120 24.23 -12.56 1.08
CA ALA A 120 23.94 -13.97 1.35
C ALA A 120 23.59 -14.20 2.81
N LEU A 121 22.67 -15.12 3.08
CA LEU A 121 22.29 -15.47 4.43
C LEU A 121 23.42 -16.25 5.12
N LEU A 122 23.79 -15.81 6.31
CA LEU A 122 24.77 -16.45 7.18
C LEU A 122 24.03 -17.09 8.35
N ILE A 123 23.90 -18.41 8.28
CA ILE A 123 23.31 -19.23 9.34
C ILE A 123 24.43 -19.68 10.28
N PRO A 124 24.36 -19.34 11.59
CA PRO A 124 25.36 -19.79 12.55
C PRO A 124 25.38 -21.33 12.69
N PRO A 125 26.56 -21.95 12.84
CA PRO A 125 26.72 -23.39 12.91
C PRO A 125 26.30 -23.99 14.26
N GLU A 126 25.96 -23.17 15.26
CA GLU A 126 25.50 -23.66 16.55
C GLU A 126 24.02 -24.07 16.49
N PRO A 127 23.66 -25.22 17.07
CA PRO A 127 22.28 -25.69 17.07
C PRO A 127 21.37 -24.79 17.91
N LEU A 128 20.11 -24.72 17.50
CA LEU A 128 19.03 -24.13 18.27
C LEU A 128 18.50 -25.11 19.31
N ILE A 129 18.22 -24.57 20.49
CA ILE A 129 17.58 -25.28 21.58
C ILE A 129 16.28 -24.55 21.89
N LEU A 130 15.17 -25.25 21.70
CA LEU A 130 13.84 -24.84 22.17
C LEU A 130 13.70 -25.18 23.64
N THR A 131 13.23 -24.25 24.45
CA THR A 131 12.64 -24.52 25.77
C THR A 131 11.16 -24.19 25.67
N LEU A 132 10.33 -25.20 25.87
CA LEU A 132 8.88 -25.11 25.87
C LEU A 132 8.40 -25.08 27.31
N ASP A 133 7.69 -24.02 27.67
CA ASP A 133 7.08 -23.83 28.97
C ASP A 133 5.56 -23.92 28.87
N VAL A 134 4.97 -24.74 29.74
CA VAL A 134 3.53 -24.93 29.87
C VAL A 134 3.07 -24.21 31.14
N LEU A 135 2.23 -23.19 30.95
CA LEU A 135 1.76 -22.31 32.03
C LEU A 135 0.27 -22.48 32.28
N SER A 136 -0.17 -22.13 33.49
CA SER A 136 -1.60 -21.96 33.80
C SER A 136 -2.19 -20.74 33.06
N PRO A 137 -3.53 -20.60 33.00
CA PRO A 137 -4.16 -19.38 32.46
C PRO A 137 -3.67 -18.08 33.12
N GLU A 138 -3.24 -18.16 34.37
CA GLU A 138 -2.71 -17.04 35.15
C GLU A 138 -1.21 -16.79 34.91
N GLY A 139 -0.55 -17.58 34.05
CA GLY A 139 0.87 -17.46 33.74
C GLY A 139 1.80 -18.20 34.71
N GLU A 140 1.27 -19.04 35.60
CA GLU A 140 2.09 -19.76 36.58
C GLU A 140 2.68 -21.06 36.00
N PRO A 141 3.96 -21.36 36.21
CA PRO A 141 4.58 -22.59 35.73
C PRO A 141 3.90 -23.86 36.28
N ILE A 142 3.60 -24.82 35.41
CA ILE A 142 3.09 -26.13 35.80
C ILE A 142 4.26 -27.06 36.19
N GLN A 143 4.04 -27.97 37.14
CA GLN A 143 5.06 -28.95 37.54
C GLN A 143 5.43 -29.87 36.36
N ASN A 144 6.72 -29.94 36.01
CA ASN A 144 7.24 -30.57 34.78
C ASN A 144 6.68 -29.94 33.48
N GLY A 145 6.23 -28.69 33.54
CA GLY A 145 5.74 -27.91 32.40
C GLY A 145 6.85 -27.40 31.49
N SER A 146 8.10 -27.41 31.94
CA SER A 146 9.26 -26.97 31.15
C SER A 146 9.98 -28.17 30.53
N GLN A 147 10.19 -28.16 29.22
CA GLN A 147 10.89 -29.20 28.47
C GLN A 147 11.78 -28.58 27.40
N SER A 148 13.01 -29.10 27.24
CA SER A 148 13.95 -28.59 26.23
C SER A 148 14.21 -29.60 25.11
N TYR A 149 14.36 -29.10 23.89
CA TYR A 149 14.55 -29.87 22.67
C TYR A 149 15.67 -29.27 21.82
N GLU A 150 16.60 -30.09 21.37
CA GLU A 150 17.58 -29.69 20.36
C GLU A 150 16.92 -29.75 18.98
N LEU A 151 16.79 -28.60 18.32
CA LEU A 151 16.18 -28.49 16.99
C LEU A 151 17.20 -28.73 15.85
N GLY A 152 18.49 -28.68 16.16
CA GLY A 152 19.57 -28.72 15.17
C GLY A 152 19.91 -27.32 14.64
N LEU A 153 20.56 -27.25 13.48
CA LEU A 153 20.89 -25.97 12.84
C LEU A 153 19.61 -25.23 12.44
N TYR A 154 19.64 -23.90 12.51
CA TYR A 154 18.59 -23.09 11.91
C TYR A 154 18.57 -23.29 10.39
N VAL A 155 17.38 -23.23 9.79
CA VAL A 155 17.16 -23.38 8.35
C VAL A 155 16.19 -22.29 7.92
N GLN A 156 16.59 -21.43 6.98
CA GLN A 156 15.66 -20.47 6.39
C GLN A 156 14.75 -21.19 5.39
N PHE A 157 13.45 -21.07 5.57
CA PHE A 157 12.48 -21.50 4.56
C PHE A 157 12.06 -20.32 3.66
N PRO A 158 11.73 -20.57 2.39
CA PRO A 158 11.15 -19.56 1.51
C PRO A 158 9.83 -19.04 2.09
N PHE A 159 9.55 -17.75 1.89
CA PHE A 159 8.38 -17.07 2.44
C PHE A 159 7.77 -16.03 1.51
N LEU A 160 8.43 -15.69 0.41
CA LEU A 160 7.95 -14.68 -0.53
C LEU A 160 6.93 -15.31 -1.49
N ARG A 161 5.75 -14.71 -1.58
CA ARG A 161 4.84 -14.93 -2.72
C ARG A 161 5.28 -14.12 -3.93
N TRP A 162 4.76 -14.50 -5.09
CA TRP A 162 4.97 -13.74 -6.31
C TRP A 162 4.33 -12.35 -6.22
N ILE A 163 5.02 -11.34 -6.77
CA ILE A 163 4.66 -9.93 -6.65
C ILE A 163 3.69 -9.45 -7.74
N PHE A 164 3.33 -10.30 -8.70
CA PHE A 164 2.31 -9.99 -9.70
C PHE A 164 1.19 -11.06 -9.68
N PRO A 165 0.02 -10.78 -10.27
CA PRO A 165 -1.01 -11.79 -10.52
C PRO A 165 -0.46 -13.00 -11.27
N GLU A 166 -1.07 -14.18 -11.09
CA GLU A 166 -0.60 -15.46 -11.66
C GLU A 166 -0.48 -15.44 -13.20
N GLU A 167 -1.35 -14.67 -13.87
CA GLU A 167 -1.30 -14.45 -15.31
C GLU A 167 -0.10 -13.61 -15.80
N VAL A 168 0.57 -12.87 -14.91
CA VAL A 168 1.66 -11.94 -15.23
C VAL A 168 3.00 -12.64 -15.01
N LYS A 169 3.72 -12.84 -16.11
CA LYS A 169 5.01 -13.52 -16.11
C LYS A 169 6.16 -12.51 -16.12
N PRO A 170 7.29 -12.80 -15.46
CA PRO A 170 8.50 -12.01 -15.63
C PRO A 170 9.06 -12.22 -17.05
N ALA A 171 9.48 -11.14 -17.71
CA ALA A 171 10.08 -11.19 -19.05
C ALA A 171 11.56 -10.80 -19.02
N CYS A 172 11.87 -9.68 -18.37
CA CYS A 172 13.24 -9.23 -18.18
C CYS A 172 13.51 -8.95 -16.72
N VAL A 173 14.72 -9.27 -16.30
CA VAL A 173 15.17 -9.12 -14.94
C VAL A 173 16.59 -8.54 -14.97
N ALA A 174 16.80 -7.39 -14.34
CA ALA A 174 18.14 -6.84 -14.09
C ALA A 174 18.51 -7.06 -12.63
N ASP A 175 19.74 -7.54 -12.42
CA ASP A 175 20.27 -7.85 -11.11
C ASP A 175 21.26 -6.80 -10.62
N GLY A 176 21.03 -6.32 -9.40
CA GLY A 176 21.99 -5.54 -8.65
C GLY A 176 22.03 -4.05 -9.01
N HIS A 177 22.08 -3.22 -7.98
CA HIS A 177 22.06 -1.77 -8.12
C HIS A 177 23.26 -1.16 -7.42
N THR A 178 23.82 -0.10 -8.00
CA THR A 178 24.92 0.63 -7.39
C THR A 178 24.48 2.06 -7.10
N ARG A 179 24.53 2.46 -5.82
CA ARG A 179 24.31 3.85 -5.40
C ARG A 179 25.57 4.37 -4.72
N ASP A 180 26.03 5.54 -5.12
CA ASP A 180 27.26 6.18 -4.61
C ASP A 180 28.49 5.23 -4.61
N GLY A 181 28.59 4.40 -5.65
CA GLY A 181 29.70 3.46 -5.85
C GLY A 181 29.55 2.16 -5.09
N VAL A 182 28.38 1.87 -4.49
CA VAL A 182 28.19 0.66 -3.71
C VAL A 182 26.98 -0.14 -4.16
N PHE A 183 27.24 -1.44 -4.33
CA PHE A 183 26.30 -2.46 -4.70
C PHE A 183 25.34 -2.83 -3.56
N TYR A 184 24.05 -2.93 -3.87
CA TYR A 184 23.04 -3.61 -3.07
C TYR A 184 22.24 -4.58 -3.96
N PRO A 185 21.88 -5.77 -3.42
CA PRO A 185 21.08 -6.74 -4.14
C PRO A 185 19.65 -6.25 -4.22
N ALA A 186 19.26 -5.80 -5.40
CA ALA A 186 17.89 -5.53 -5.75
C ALA A 186 17.68 -5.93 -7.21
N TRP A 187 16.42 -6.13 -7.57
CA TRP A 187 16.05 -6.75 -8.82
C TRP A 187 14.95 -5.94 -9.51
N ASP A 188 15.26 -5.40 -10.68
CA ASP A 188 14.27 -4.74 -11.52
C ASP A 188 13.58 -5.80 -12.37
N ILE A 189 12.28 -5.98 -12.13
CA ILE A 189 11.46 -7.00 -12.79
C ILE A 189 10.50 -6.30 -13.75
N ILE A 190 10.65 -6.61 -15.03
CA ILE A 190 9.75 -6.15 -16.10
C ILE A 190 8.82 -7.30 -16.49
N PRO A 191 7.49 -7.14 -16.31
CA PRO A 191 6.54 -8.17 -16.70
C PRO A 191 6.35 -8.24 -18.23
N GLU A 192 5.94 -9.40 -18.72
CA GLU A 192 5.50 -9.59 -20.11
C GLU A 192 4.14 -8.92 -20.33
N PRO A 193 4.01 -7.97 -21.29
CA PRO A 193 2.71 -7.44 -21.67
C PRO A 193 1.79 -8.55 -22.16
N SER A 194 0.52 -8.48 -21.76
CA SER A 194 -0.49 -9.49 -22.07
C SER A 194 -1.77 -8.84 -22.59
N TYR A 195 -2.77 -9.65 -22.93
CA TYR A 195 -4.09 -9.12 -23.31
C TYR A 195 -4.78 -8.38 -22.15
N GLN A 196 -4.54 -8.82 -20.91
CA GLN A 196 -5.13 -8.22 -19.71
C GLN A 196 -4.35 -6.96 -19.28
N TYR A 197 -3.02 -6.99 -19.43
CA TYR A 197 -2.12 -5.88 -19.12
C TYR A 197 -1.28 -5.55 -20.36
N PRO A 198 -1.83 -4.81 -21.33
CA PRO A 198 -1.19 -4.58 -22.63
C PRO A 198 0.01 -3.63 -22.57
N THR A 199 0.24 -3.00 -21.41
CA THR A 199 1.30 -2.04 -21.17
C THR A 199 1.96 -2.32 -19.81
N LEU A 200 3.21 -1.89 -19.62
CA LEU A 200 3.91 -2.05 -18.34
C LEU A 200 3.24 -1.25 -17.22
N VAL A 201 2.98 0.03 -17.48
CA VAL A 201 2.30 0.93 -16.54
C VAL A 201 0.89 0.40 -16.27
N GLY A 202 0.51 0.35 -15.00
CA GLY A 202 -0.79 -0.17 -14.56
C GLY A 202 -0.81 -1.66 -14.23
N THR A 203 0.29 -2.40 -14.42
CA THR A 203 0.37 -3.81 -13.99
C THR A 203 0.29 -3.91 -12.46
N PRO A 204 -0.62 -4.72 -11.87
CA PRO A 204 -0.81 -4.83 -10.42
C PRO A 204 0.41 -5.33 -9.65
N LEU A 205 0.74 -4.70 -8.54
CA LEU A 205 1.73 -5.17 -7.57
C LEU A 205 1.02 -5.82 -6.38
N LEU A 206 1.44 -7.03 -6.03
CA LEU A 206 0.90 -7.81 -4.92
C LEU A 206 1.88 -7.83 -3.74
N ALA A 207 1.36 -7.83 -2.52
CA ALA A 207 2.18 -8.00 -1.33
C ALA A 207 2.78 -9.41 -1.33
N PRO A 208 4.11 -9.58 -1.24
CA PRO A 208 4.73 -10.90 -1.20
C PRO A 208 4.63 -11.57 0.17
N VAL A 209 4.34 -10.79 1.23
CA VAL A 209 4.30 -11.22 2.63
C VAL A 209 3.16 -10.53 3.37
N ASP A 210 2.73 -11.09 4.50
CA ASP A 210 1.91 -10.37 5.48
C ASP A 210 2.80 -9.36 6.21
N GLY A 211 2.25 -8.20 6.53
CA GLY A 211 3.03 -7.18 7.22
C GLY A 211 2.33 -5.83 7.33
N THR A 212 3.13 -4.82 7.65
CA THR A 212 2.72 -3.42 7.65
C THR A 212 3.35 -2.70 6.47
N ALA A 213 2.53 -2.04 5.65
CA ALA A 213 2.98 -1.24 4.52
C ALA A 213 3.44 0.15 4.98
N TYR A 214 4.53 0.63 4.40
CA TYR A 214 5.09 1.97 4.59
C TYR A 214 5.34 2.56 3.20
N VAL A 215 4.89 3.79 2.98
CA VAL A 215 4.97 4.43 1.66
C VAL A 215 5.79 5.70 1.78
N TRP A 216 6.85 5.76 0.97
CA TRP A 216 7.68 6.95 0.83
C TRP A 216 7.61 7.48 -0.60
N LEU A 217 7.13 8.72 -0.74
CA LEU A 217 7.07 9.40 -2.03
C LEU A 217 8.31 10.29 -2.14
N LEU A 218 9.24 9.97 -3.05
CA LEU A 218 10.42 10.78 -3.29
C LEU A 218 10.15 11.73 -4.47
N PRO A 219 9.87 13.02 -4.21
CA PRO A 219 9.62 13.99 -5.28
C PRO A 219 10.89 14.23 -6.08
N ASN A 220 10.72 14.50 -7.38
CA ASN A 220 11.81 15.02 -8.21
C ASN A 220 12.10 16.47 -7.80
N GLU A 221 13.37 16.80 -7.55
CA GLU A 221 13.80 18.16 -7.21
C GLU A 221 13.72 19.11 -8.42
N ASP A 222 13.68 18.58 -9.65
CA ASP A 222 13.46 19.36 -10.88
C ASP A 222 11.97 19.75 -11.01
N PRO A 223 11.63 21.06 -10.95
CA PRO A 223 10.25 21.52 -11.10
C PRO A 223 9.61 21.14 -12.44
N THR A 224 10.40 20.90 -13.49
CA THR A 224 9.92 20.53 -14.83
C THR A 224 9.53 19.05 -14.96
N GLN A 225 9.98 18.21 -14.02
CA GLN A 225 9.74 16.76 -13.98
C GLN A 225 9.11 16.35 -12.64
N ARG A 226 8.38 17.27 -12.01
CA ARG A 226 7.93 17.13 -10.62
C ARG A 226 6.99 15.95 -10.34
N PHE A 227 6.39 15.37 -11.38
CA PHE A 227 5.52 14.20 -11.30
C PHE A 227 6.22 12.88 -11.62
N ASP A 228 7.50 12.95 -11.97
CA ASP A 228 8.38 11.80 -12.15
C ASP A 228 8.86 11.35 -10.75
N THR A 229 7.93 11.10 -9.83
CA THR A 229 8.23 10.75 -8.43
C THR A 229 8.61 9.28 -8.32
N VAL A 230 9.65 8.99 -7.55
CA VAL A 230 9.99 7.61 -7.20
C VAL A 230 9.20 7.24 -5.95
N ASN A 231 8.21 6.36 -6.10
CA ASN A 231 7.41 5.91 -4.98
C ASN A 231 7.90 4.54 -4.51
N ALA A 232 8.27 4.46 -3.24
CA ALA A 232 8.70 3.24 -2.58
C ALA A 232 7.56 2.71 -1.70
N LEU A 233 7.18 1.45 -1.91
CA LEU A 233 6.27 0.71 -1.06
C LEU A 233 7.09 -0.35 -0.30
N LEU A 234 7.27 -0.16 1.00
CA LEU A 234 8.02 -1.06 1.87
C LEU A 234 7.06 -1.86 2.74
N ILE A 235 7.18 -3.18 2.78
CA ILE A 235 6.34 -4.05 3.61
C ILE A 235 7.23 -4.70 4.67
N TYR A 236 7.04 -4.32 5.94
CA TYR A 236 7.70 -4.95 7.07
C TYR A 236 6.89 -6.15 7.55
N SER A 237 7.46 -7.34 7.45
CA SER A 237 6.88 -8.58 7.98
C SER A 237 7.28 -8.73 9.45
N HIS A 238 6.30 -8.70 10.36
CA HIS A 238 6.54 -8.93 11.80
C HIS A 238 6.97 -10.38 12.08
N ASP A 239 6.41 -11.29 11.28
CA ASP A 239 6.65 -12.72 11.28
C ASP A 239 8.13 -13.05 11.03
N THR A 240 8.71 -12.48 9.97
CA THR A 240 10.08 -12.80 9.54
C THR A 240 11.11 -11.74 9.97
N GLY A 241 10.68 -10.51 10.26
CA GLY A 241 11.54 -9.36 10.56
C GLY A 241 12.22 -8.74 9.34
N PHE A 242 11.91 -9.20 8.12
CA PHE A 242 12.39 -8.59 6.89
C PHE A 242 11.49 -7.44 6.42
N VAL A 243 12.08 -6.53 5.65
CA VAL A 243 11.38 -5.56 4.83
C VAL A 243 11.50 -5.97 3.38
N VAL A 244 10.39 -5.95 2.66
CA VAL A 244 10.34 -6.09 1.20
C VAL A 244 10.03 -4.74 0.58
N ASP A 245 10.94 -4.21 -0.24
CA ASP A 245 10.81 -2.93 -0.93
C ASP A 245 10.36 -3.18 -2.38
N LEU A 246 9.21 -2.60 -2.72
CA LEU A 246 8.59 -2.54 -4.03
C LEU A 246 8.61 -1.09 -4.53
N THR A 247 9.74 -0.65 -5.08
CA THR A 247 9.92 0.71 -5.60
C THR A 247 9.45 0.83 -7.07
N HIS A 248 9.16 2.06 -7.50
CA HIS A 248 8.61 2.46 -8.81
C HIS A 248 7.10 2.18 -8.98
N ALA A 249 6.36 2.21 -7.87
CA ALA A 249 4.89 2.15 -7.90
C ALA A 249 4.27 3.48 -8.37
N ALA A 250 3.07 3.42 -8.96
CA ALA A 250 2.27 4.62 -9.19
C ALA A 250 1.82 5.24 -7.85
N ASP A 251 1.56 6.55 -7.84
CA ASP A 251 1.04 7.27 -6.67
C ASP A 251 -0.43 6.95 -6.36
N ILE A 252 -1.12 6.27 -7.28
CA ILE A 252 -2.49 5.77 -7.16
C ILE A 252 -2.61 4.34 -7.69
N TYR A 253 -3.58 3.58 -7.20
CA TYR A 253 -3.91 2.24 -7.72
C TYR A 253 -5.39 1.94 -7.51
N PHE A 254 -5.93 0.94 -8.21
CA PHE A 254 -7.31 0.50 -8.02
C PHE A 254 -7.35 -0.62 -6.98
N ASP A 255 -8.08 -0.43 -5.88
CA ASP A 255 -8.16 -1.39 -4.76
C ASP A 255 -9.18 -2.52 -4.97
N GLY A 256 -9.80 -2.57 -6.15
CA GLY A 256 -10.91 -3.47 -6.47
C GLY A 256 -12.29 -2.79 -6.41
N SER A 257 -12.37 -1.61 -5.79
CA SER A 257 -13.61 -0.83 -5.66
C SER A 257 -13.49 0.59 -6.21
N GLN A 258 -12.37 1.27 -5.94
CA GLN A 258 -12.12 2.65 -6.36
C GLN A 258 -10.63 2.89 -6.56
N TRP A 259 -10.29 4.00 -7.24
CA TRP A 259 -8.91 4.47 -7.31
C TRP A 259 -8.52 5.11 -5.99
N THR A 260 -7.40 4.67 -5.43
CA THR A 260 -6.94 5.02 -4.10
C THR A 260 -5.50 5.52 -4.15
N MET A 261 -5.19 6.52 -3.32
CA MET A 261 -3.83 7.05 -3.19
C MET A 261 -2.92 6.00 -2.52
N LEU A 262 -1.77 5.70 -3.12
CA LEU A 262 -0.80 4.74 -2.57
C LEU A 262 -0.42 5.08 -1.13
N LYS A 263 -0.19 6.37 -0.83
CA LYS A 263 0.16 6.86 0.51
C LYS A 263 -0.83 6.48 1.62
N GLN A 264 -2.07 6.11 1.28
CA GLN A 264 -3.05 5.65 2.27
C GLN A 264 -2.70 4.27 2.87
N LEU A 265 -1.81 3.51 2.22
CA LEU A 265 -1.27 2.26 2.77
C LEU A 265 -0.25 2.49 3.89
N ASN A 266 0.23 3.72 4.11
CA ASN A 266 1.24 3.98 5.14
C ASN A 266 0.74 3.61 6.54
N GLY A 267 1.48 2.73 7.22
CA GLY A 267 1.14 2.17 8.52
C GLY A 267 -0.02 1.16 8.50
N GLN A 268 -0.54 0.77 7.33
CA GLN A 268 -1.67 -0.16 7.24
C GLN A 268 -1.20 -1.62 7.19
N PRO A 269 -1.92 -2.55 7.82
CA PRO A 269 -1.67 -3.97 7.62
C PRO A 269 -2.03 -4.37 6.18
N VAL A 270 -1.23 -5.25 5.60
CA VAL A 270 -1.44 -5.84 4.28
C VAL A 270 -1.27 -7.35 4.37
N SER A 271 -2.00 -8.08 3.52
CA SER A 271 -1.90 -9.55 3.44
C SER A 271 -1.26 -9.99 2.14
N ALA A 272 -0.47 -11.05 2.19
CA ALA A 272 0.23 -11.60 1.04
C ALA A 272 -0.74 -12.01 -0.07
N GLY A 273 -0.44 -11.60 -1.30
CA GLY A 273 -1.29 -11.76 -2.48
C GLY A 273 -2.36 -10.69 -2.66
N THR A 274 -2.54 -9.77 -1.71
CA THR A 274 -3.40 -8.59 -1.93
C THR A 274 -2.70 -7.56 -2.81
N GLN A 275 -3.47 -6.88 -3.66
CA GLN A 275 -2.93 -5.79 -4.46
C GLN A 275 -2.61 -4.58 -3.57
N VAL A 276 -1.36 -4.13 -3.63
CA VAL A 276 -0.81 -3.03 -2.84
C VAL A 276 -0.26 -1.90 -3.70
N GLY A 277 -0.40 -2.01 -5.02
CA GLY A 277 0.01 -0.98 -5.95
C GLY A 277 -0.17 -1.39 -7.41
N ILE A 278 0.41 -0.60 -8.29
CA ILE A 278 0.61 -0.89 -9.72
C ILE A 278 1.97 -0.33 -10.14
N ILE A 279 2.57 -0.86 -11.20
CA ILE A 279 3.76 -0.26 -11.82
C ILE A 279 3.43 1.17 -12.26
N GLY A 280 4.24 2.13 -11.81
CA GLY A 280 4.12 3.55 -12.12
C GLY A 280 4.63 3.91 -13.52
N PRO A 281 4.36 5.14 -13.99
CA PRO A 281 5.04 5.69 -15.16
C PRO A 281 6.55 5.75 -14.93
N LYS A 282 7.30 6.00 -15.99
CA LYS A 282 8.75 6.21 -15.89
C LYS A 282 9.02 7.40 -14.97
N ASP A 283 9.88 7.19 -13.98
CA ASP A 283 10.34 8.23 -13.07
C ASP A 283 11.82 8.59 -13.32
N HIS A 284 12.33 9.55 -12.56
CA HIS A 284 13.69 10.06 -12.74
C HIS A 284 14.80 9.07 -12.32
N ALA A 285 14.47 8.00 -11.60
CA ALA A 285 15.43 6.99 -11.16
C ALA A 285 15.38 5.70 -12.01
N SER A 286 14.48 5.63 -12.99
CA SER A 286 14.28 4.46 -13.86
C SER A 286 14.44 4.80 -15.34
N SER A 287 14.95 3.86 -16.13
CA SER A 287 15.05 4.02 -17.59
C SER A 287 13.76 3.60 -18.31
N ILE A 288 13.01 2.69 -17.70
CA ILE A 288 11.80 1.99 -18.16
C ILE A 288 10.89 1.71 -16.95
N PRO A 289 9.55 1.72 -17.07
CA PRO A 289 8.66 1.25 -16.01
C PRO A 289 8.91 -0.23 -15.64
N HIS A 290 9.05 -0.51 -14.35
CA HIS A 290 9.30 -1.85 -13.81
C HIS A 290 8.87 -1.92 -12.34
N ALA A 291 8.96 -3.10 -11.73
CA ALA A 291 8.91 -3.25 -10.28
C ALA A 291 10.31 -3.49 -9.75
N HIS A 292 10.77 -2.68 -8.81
CA HIS A 292 12.02 -2.93 -8.09
C HIS A 292 11.74 -3.82 -6.89
N LEU A 293 12.45 -4.94 -6.74
CA LEU A 293 12.32 -5.85 -5.62
C LEU A 293 13.63 -5.91 -4.83
N GLN A 294 13.55 -5.56 -3.55
CA GLN A 294 14.66 -5.68 -2.61
C GLN A 294 14.17 -6.27 -1.29
N VAL A 295 15.00 -7.11 -0.65
CA VAL A 295 14.73 -7.66 0.68
C VAL A 295 15.87 -7.31 1.61
N PHE A 296 15.55 -6.79 2.79
CA PHE A 296 16.57 -6.40 3.76
C PHE A 296 16.09 -6.53 5.20
N ILE A 297 17.05 -6.58 6.14
CA ILE A 297 16.80 -6.52 7.57
C ILE A 297 17.02 -5.06 8.00
N PRO A 298 15.99 -4.35 8.48
CA PRO A 298 16.15 -2.99 8.94
C PRO A 298 16.99 -2.97 10.22
N PRO A 299 17.79 -1.91 10.47
CA PRO A 299 18.60 -1.81 11.69
C PRO A 299 17.77 -1.88 12.97
N GLU A 300 16.56 -1.34 12.92
CA GLU A 300 15.57 -1.36 13.99
C GLU A 300 14.20 -1.68 13.38
N ALA A 301 13.36 -2.40 14.12
CA ALA A 301 11.98 -2.62 13.72
C ALA A 301 11.22 -1.28 13.72
N PRO A 302 10.32 -1.05 12.75
CA PRO A 302 9.53 0.18 12.72
C PRO A 302 8.61 0.28 13.94
N THR A 303 8.39 1.49 14.41
CA THR A 303 7.66 1.78 15.66
C THR A 303 6.15 2.01 15.47
N GLY A 304 5.68 2.05 14.22
CA GLY A 304 4.33 2.44 13.84
C GLY A 304 4.13 3.96 13.73
N GLN A 305 5.21 4.75 13.69
CA GLN A 305 5.18 6.21 13.57
C GLN A 305 5.28 6.66 12.10
N ASP A 306 4.79 7.85 11.80
CA ASP A 306 4.73 8.38 10.43
C ASP A 306 6.11 8.53 9.78
N ASP A 307 7.19 8.69 10.56
CA ASP A 307 8.57 8.84 10.10
C ASP A 307 9.29 7.51 9.82
N ASP A 308 8.71 6.37 10.23
CA ASP A 308 9.27 5.05 9.94
C ASP A 308 9.42 4.82 8.43
N ASN A 309 8.51 5.35 7.60
CA ASN A 309 8.58 5.20 6.15
C ASN A 309 9.89 5.76 5.56
N ARG A 310 10.30 6.93 6.02
CA ARG A 310 11.54 7.58 5.61
C ARG A 310 12.74 6.83 6.16
N ALA A 311 12.68 6.40 7.42
CA ALA A 311 13.75 5.64 8.05
C ALA A 311 14.01 4.31 7.30
N LEU A 312 12.94 3.59 6.94
CA LEU A 312 13.02 2.35 6.17
C LEU A 312 13.54 2.59 4.75
N TYR A 313 13.06 3.62 4.04
CA TYR A 313 13.58 3.96 2.72
C TYR A 313 15.06 4.37 2.74
N VAL A 314 15.48 5.13 3.76
CA VAL A 314 16.90 5.44 3.95
C VAL A 314 17.68 4.16 4.22
N ALA A 315 17.15 3.24 5.04
CA ALA A 315 17.78 1.95 5.30
C ALA A 315 17.92 1.12 4.02
N SER A 316 16.90 1.02 3.15
CA SER A 316 16.97 0.24 1.90
C SER A 316 18.08 0.76 0.96
N THR A 317 18.45 2.03 1.07
CA THR A 317 19.46 2.66 0.21
C THR A 317 20.81 2.88 0.90
N THR A 318 20.96 2.45 2.15
CA THR A 318 22.18 2.66 2.95
C THR A 318 23.07 1.43 2.98
N LEU A 319 24.38 1.69 2.91
CA LEU A 319 25.47 0.74 2.91
C LEU A 319 25.52 -0.30 4.02
N SER A 320 25.20 0.13 5.23
CA SER A 320 25.30 -0.68 6.43
C SER A 320 24.13 -1.65 6.59
N THR A 321 23.11 -1.56 5.72
CA THR A 321 21.92 -2.37 5.85
C THR A 321 22.18 -3.78 5.34
N ALA A 322 21.70 -4.76 6.12
CA ALA A 322 21.78 -6.17 5.78
C ALA A 322 20.79 -6.49 4.66
N ASN A 323 21.27 -6.47 3.41
CA ASN A 323 20.46 -6.70 2.21
C ASN A 323 20.60 -8.13 1.71
N VAL A 324 19.49 -8.81 1.44
CA VAL A 324 19.44 -10.21 1.02
C VAL A 324 19.12 -10.30 -0.46
N ASP A 325 19.89 -11.08 -1.20
CA ASP A 325 19.55 -11.44 -2.58
C ASP A 325 18.47 -12.53 -2.58
N ALA A 326 17.21 -12.11 -2.49
CA ALA A 326 16.07 -13.01 -2.33
C ALA A 326 15.94 -14.07 -3.44
N ILE A 327 16.41 -13.76 -4.66
CA ILE A 327 16.34 -14.69 -5.80
C ILE A 327 17.47 -15.72 -5.73
N LYS A 328 18.71 -15.29 -5.42
CA LYS A 328 19.84 -16.23 -5.25
C LYS A 328 19.70 -17.10 -4.00
N GLU A 329 19.09 -16.56 -2.95
CA GLU A 329 18.76 -17.28 -1.71
C GLU A 329 17.47 -18.12 -1.82
N LYS A 330 16.81 -18.09 -2.98
CA LYS A 330 15.60 -18.89 -3.31
C LYS A 330 14.44 -18.68 -2.33
N LEU A 331 14.18 -17.43 -1.95
CA LEU A 331 13.18 -17.09 -0.93
C LEU A 331 11.73 -17.12 -1.41
N PHE A 332 11.46 -17.35 -2.70
CA PHE A 332 10.08 -17.51 -3.18
C PHE A 332 9.51 -18.89 -2.85
N LEU A 333 8.26 -18.92 -2.41
CA LEU A 333 7.51 -20.14 -2.10
C LEU A 333 7.34 -21.05 -3.31
N ASP A 334 7.23 -20.46 -4.51
CA ASP A 334 7.22 -21.20 -5.76
C ASP A 334 8.67 -21.48 -6.21
N PRO A 335 9.13 -22.74 -6.16
CA PRO A 335 10.48 -23.10 -6.60
C PRO A 335 10.71 -22.81 -8.09
N ASP A 336 9.68 -22.94 -8.94
CA ASP A 336 9.79 -22.69 -10.37
C ASP A 336 9.99 -21.19 -10.64
N MET A 337 9.41 -20.32 -9.81
CA MET A 337 9.64 -18.89 -9.88
C MET A 337 11.09 -18.52 -9.60
N ASN A 338 11.71 -19.11 -8.57
CA ASN A 338 13.12 -18.87 -8.25
C ASN A 338 14.04 -19.22 -9.44
N GLU A 339 13.84 -20.39 -10.04
CA GLU A 339 14.63 -20.84 -11.20
C GLU A 339 14.35 -19.98 -12.44
N THR A 340 13.10 -19.58 -12.65
CA THR A 340 12.71 -18.69 -13.76
C THR A 340 13.42 -17.34 -13.66
N LEU A 341 13.35 -16.68 -12.50
CA LEU A 341 13.97 -15.37 -12.29
C LEU A 341 15.50 -15.43 -12.43
N LEU A 342 16.15 -16.46 -11.88
CA LEU A 342 17.58 -16.69 -12.06
C LEU A 342 17.96 -16.87 -13.54
N SER A 343 17.14 -17.59 -14.31
CA SER A 343 17.39 -17.79 -15.74
C SER A 343 17.22 -16.52 -16.59
N LEU A 344 16.41 -15.57 -16.11
CA LEU A 344 16.15 -14.28 -16.76
C LEU A 344 17.14 -13.19 -16.35
N ALA A 345 17.96 -13.44 -15.33
CA ALA A 345 18.98 -12.49 -14.88
C ALA A 345 19.84 -12.01 -16.06
N SER A 346 20.10 -10.71 -16.09
CA SER A 346 20.89 -10.03 -17.13
C SER A 346 20.29 -10.01 -18.55
N GLN A 347 18.98 -10.26 -18.73
CA GLN A 347 18.28 -10.18 -20.04
C GLN A 347 17.61 -8.83 -20.34
N PHE A 348 17.93 -7.77 -19.60
CA PHE A 348 17.25 -6.46 -19.61
C PHE A 348 17.01 -5.82 -20.99
N LEU A 349 17.99 -5.90 -21.90
CA LEU A 349 17.95 -5.23 -23.21
C LEU A 349 16.79 -5.68 -24.13
N ARG A 350 16.11 -6.80 -23.83
CA ARG A 350 15.00 -7.30 -24.66
C ARG A 350 13.67 -6.59 -24.43
N CYS A 351 13.50 -5.91 -23.31
CA CYS A 351 12.24 -5.30 -22.92
C CYS A 351 12.17 -3.80 -23.24
N GLU A 352 13.22 -3.21 -23.81
CA GLU A 352 13.24 -1.78 -24.20
C GLU A 352 12.11 -1.42 -25.17
N ASP A 353 11.72 -2.37 -26.03
CA ASP A 353 10.68 -2.19 -27.04
C ASP A 353 9.26 -2.51 -26.53
N TYR A 354 9.09 -2.90 -25.26
CA TYR A 354 7.77 -3.18 -24.71
C TYR A 354 6.91 -1.91 -24.63
N PRO A 355 5.60 -1.99 -24.89
CA PRO A 355 4.71 -0.84 -24.73
C PRO A 355 4.61 -0.42 -23.26
N TRP A 356 5.01 0.81 -22.94
CA TRP A 356 4.94 1.31 -21.56
C TRP A 356 3.56 1.80 -21.17
N GLY A 357 2.87 2.45 -22.11
CA GLY A 357 1.57 3.08 -21.84
C GLY A 357 1.66 4.29 -20.93
N GLU A 358 0.49 4.80 -20.56
CA GLU A 358 0.31 5.82 -19.53
C GLU A 358 -0.60 5.24 -18.45
N LEU A 359 -0.58 5.84 -17.26
CA LEU A 359 -1.54 5.47 -16.23
C LEU A 359 -2.93 5.97 -16.61
N LEU A 360 -3.83 5.05 -16.94
CA LEU A 360 -5.18 5.36 -17.40
C LEU A 360 -6.21 5.16 -16.28
N VAL A 361 -6.69 6.27 -15.73
CA VAL A 361 -7.91 6.28 -14.92
C VAL A 361 -9.12 6.38 -15.89
N PRO A 362 -10.12 5.48 -15.83
CA PRO A 362 -11.21 5.49 -16.81
C PRO A 362 -12.09 6.73 -16.70
N GLN A 363 -12.29 7.44 -17.81
CA GLN A 363 -13.25 8.54 -17.90
C GLN A 363 -14.63 8.01 -18.32
N GLN A 364 -15.70 8.48 -17.67
CA GLN A 364 -17.07 8.06 -17.96
C GLN A 364 -17.88 9.15 -18.69
N LEU A 365 -17.65 10.43 -18.37
CA LEU A 365 -18.27 11.53 -19.11
C LEU A 365 -17.60 11.74 -20.47
N ALA A 366 -18.37 12.10 -21.49
CA ALA A 366 -17.84 12.42 -22.82
C ALA A 366 -17.43 13.90 -22.95
N LEU A 367 -16.61 14.39 -22.01
CA LEU A 367 -16.06 15.77 -22.02
C LEU A 367 -14.60 15.75 -22.50
N THR A 368 -14.28 16.53 -23.53
CA THR A 368 -12.91 16.70 -24.03
C THR A 368 -12.33 17.98 -23.46
N MET A 369 -11.09 17.95 -22.96
CA MET A 369 -10.41 19.17 -22.49
C MET A 369 -9.67 19.82 -23.67
N ASP A 370 -10.38 20.54 -24.52
CA ASP A 370 -9.86 21.18 -25.74
C ASP A 370 -10.06 22.70 -25.79
N GLY A 371 -10.60 23.29 -24.71
CA GLY A 371 -10.87 24.71 -24.57
C GLY A 371 -12.13 25.18 -25.28
N LYS A 372 -13.07 24.28 -25.63
CA LYS A 372 -14.32 24.65 -26.33
C LYS A 372 -15.54 24.50 -25.44
N ARG A 373 -16.45 25.47 -25.55
CA ARG A 373 -17.70 25.50 -24.76
C ARG A 373 -18.72 24.43 -25.16
N GLU A 374 -18.61 23.86 -26.37
CA GLU A 374 -19.63 23.03 -27.00
C GLU A 374 -19.88 21.71 -26.23
N ASP A 375 -18.83 21.09 -25.72
CA ASP A 375 -18.89 19.83 -24.94
C ASP A 375 -19.77 19.96 -23.68
N TRP A 376 -19.96 21.19 -23.22
CA TRP A 376 -20.70 21.51 -22.01
C TRP A 376 -22.13 22.00 -22.27
N ALA A 377 -22.65 21.89 -23.50
CA ALA A 377 -23.96 22.46 -23.87
C ALA A 377 -25.13 21.93 -23.02
N ALA A 378 -25.00 20.72 -22.46
CA ALA A 378 -26.00 20.12 -21.57
C ALA A 378 -25.93 20.62 -20.11
N TYR A 379 -24.87 21.33 -19.74
CA TYR A 379 -24.61 21.75 -18.35
C TYR A 379 -25.02 23.21 -18.14
N GLN A 380 -25.45 23.52 -16.92
CA GLN A 380 -25.78 24.87 -16.47
C GLN A 380 -24.67 25.39 -15.56
N PRO A 381 -24.43 26.71 -15.54
CA PRO A 381 -23.41 27.28 -14.68
C PRO A 381 -23.83 27.12 -13.21
N VAL A 382 -22.86 26.75 -12.37
CA VAL A 382 -23.03 26.70 -10.91
C VAL A 382 -22.73 28.05 -10.25
N LEU A 383 -21.88 28.86 -10.86
CA LEU A 383 -21.59 30.25 -10.48
C LEU A 383 -21.67 31.13 -11.73
N SER A 384 -22.04 32.38 -11.56
CA SER A 384 -22.07 33.36 -12.65
C SER A 384 -21.68 34.74 -12.14
N ASP A 385 -21.02 35.51 -12.99
CA ASP A 385 -20.59 36.86 -12.68
C ASP A 385 -20.89 37.82 -13.84
N LYS A 386 -20.85 39.12 -13.54
CA LYS A 386 -21.20 40.17 -14.48
C LYS A 386 -19.99 40.56 -15.32
N GLY A 387 -19.84 39.95 -16.49
CA GLY A 387 -18.74 40.28 -17.42
C GLY A 387 -18.54 41.80 -17.69
N GLY A 388 -17.29 42.15 -17.93
CA GLY A 388 -16.79 43.50 -18.14
C GLY A 388 -16.48 44.28 -16.86
N ASP A 389 -16.35 43.59 -15.71
CA ASP A 389 -16.01 44.19 -14.42
C ASP A 389 -14.63 43.80 -13.88
N SER A 390 -13.90 42.94 -14.60
CA SER A 390 -12.47 42.74 -14.36
C SER A 390 -11.67 44.05 -14.35
N ALA A 391 -10.82 44.20 -13.34
CA ALA A 391 -9.97 45.38 -13.13
C ALA A 391 -8.91 45.58 -14.24
N VAL A 392 -8.71 44.58 -15.11
CA VAL A 392 -7.75 44.63 -16.22
C VAL A 392 -8.42 44.55 -17.60
N GLY A 393 -9.72 44.85 -17.67
CA GLY A 393 -10.49 44.83 -18.92
C GLY A 393 -10.91 43.42 -19.31
N GLU A 394 -10.91 43.10 -20.61
CA GLU A 394 -11.43 41.81 -21.09
C GLU A 394 -10.59 40.61 -20.65
N SER A 395 -9.31 40.77 -20.26
CA SER A 395 -8.50 39.62 -19.85
C SER A 395 -8.90 39.12 -18.47
N LEU A 396 -8.97 37.79 -18.32
CA LEU A 396 -9.38 37.11 -17.08
C LEU A 396 -10.73 37.58 -16.51
N ASP A 397 -11.61 38.13 -17.35
CA ASP A 397 -12.98 38.52 -17.01
C ASP A 397 -13.85 37.27 -16.82
N LEU A 398 -14.07 36.89 -15.56
CA LEU A 398 -14.79 35.69 -15.14
C LEU A 398 -16.28 35.89 -15.38
N ARG A 399 -16.94 34.90 -16.00
CA ARG A 399 -18.35 35.03 -16.40
C ARG A 399 -19.22 33.90 -15.90
N ALA A 400 -18.72 32.66 -15.97
CA ALA A 400 -19.46 31.51 -15.49
C ALA A 400 -18.52 30.35 -15.15
N LEU A 401 -18.85 29.61 -14.08
CA LEU A 401 -18.23 28.33 -13.76
C LEU A 401 -19.25 27.21 -13.93
N TYR A 402 -18.83 26.13 -14.56
CA TYR A 402 -19.58 24.89 -14.70
C TYR A 402 -18.80 23.78 -14.01
N THR A 403 -19.52 22.83 -13.44
CA THR A 403 -18.94 21.64 -12.81
C THR A 403 -19.68 20.40 -13.27
N ALA A 404 -18.93 19.34 -13.53
CA ALA A 404 -19.46 18.00 -13.74
C ALA A 404 -18.55 17.00 -13.03
N ALA A 405 -19.06 15.83 -12.68
CA ALA A 405 -18.25 14.76 -12.10
C ALA A 405 -18.77 13.40 -12.55
N ASP A 406 -17.85 12.44 -12.68
CA ASP A 406 -18.15 11.01 -12.68
C ASP A 406 -17.47 10.33 -11.49
N ASP A 407 -17.42 8.98 -11.48
CA ASP A 407 -16.82 8.22 -10.40
C ASP A 407 -15.31 8.48 -10.23
N ASN A 408 -14.63 9.02 -11.24
CA ASN A 408 -13.17 9.11 -11.28
C ASN A 408 -12.65 10.55 -11.43
N TYR A 409 -13.45 11.47 -11.96
CA TYR A 409 -13.01 12.82 -12.32
C TYR A 409 -13.98 13.91 -11.90
N LEU A 410 -13.41 15.02 -11.43
CA LEU A 410 -14.05 16.34 -11.40
C LEU A 410 -13.66 17.09 -12.67
N TYR A 411 -14.66 17.65 -13.34
CA TYR A 411 -14.51 18.51 -14.50
C TYR A 411 -14.95 19.92 -14.13
N LEU A 412 -14.15 20.91 -14.52
CA LEU A 412 -14.43 22.33 -14.37
C LEU A 412 -14.35 23.01 -15.74
N LEU A 413 -15.33 23.83 -16.08
CA LEU A 413 -15.25 24.79 -17.18
C LEU A 413 -15.43 26.19 -16.65
N LEU A 414 -14.50 27.07 -16.97
CA LEU A 414 -14.53 28.48 -16.66
C LEU A 414 -14.68 29.29 -17.95
N GLU A 415 -15.83 29.92 -18.12
CA GLU A 415 -15.99 31.00 -19.09
C GLU A 415 -15.29 32.23 -18.53
N ALA A 416 -14.12 32.53 -19.09
CA ALA A 416 -13.34 33.71 -18.77
C ALA A 416 -12.98 34.47 -20.06
N GLY A 417 -12.55 35.71 -19.92
CA GLY A 417 -11.93 36.44 -21.02
C GLY A 417 -10.65 35.79 -21.56
N PRO A 418 -9.96 36.42 -22.54
CA PRO A 418 -8.75 35.87 -23.12
C PRO A 418 -7.67 35.55 -22.08
N GLN A 419 -6.94 34.45 -22.31
CA GLN A 419 -5.82 34.03 -21.47
C GLN A 419 -4.85 35.20 -21.27
N PRO A 420 -4.49 35.54 -20.02
CA PRO A 420 -3.54 36.62 -19.76
C PRO A 420 -2.16 36.34 -20.34
N ALA A 421 -1.48 37.39 -20.81
CA ALA A 421 -0.06 37.32 -21.08
C ALA A 421 0.74 37.30 -19.76
N GLY A 422 1.86 36.56 -19.74
CA GLY A 422 2.69 36.44 -18.54
C GLY A 422 2.17 35.39 -17.56
N LYS A 423 2.53 35.53 -16.27
CA LYS A 423 2.20 34.54 -15.24
C LYS A 423 0.82 34.83 -14.64
N TRP A 424 -0.04 33.83 -14.66
CA TRP A 424 -1.40 33.88 -14.12
C TRP A 424 -1.71 32.65 -13.29
N GLY A 425 -2.76 32.74 -12.47
CA GLY A 425 -3.30 31.64 -11.72
C GLY A 425 -4.81 31.72 -11.57
N LEU A 426 -5.43 30.58 -11.30
CA LEU A 426 -6.83 30.45 -10.96
C LEU A 426 -6.94 29.69 -9.63
N ASP A 427 -7.79 30.19 -8.74
CA ASP A 427 -8.07 29.55 -7.45
C ASP A 427 -9.57 29.21 -7.37
N PHE A 428 -9.89 27.92 -7.50
CA PHE A 428 -11.25 27.39 -7.39
C PHE A 428 -11.48 26.93 -5.95
N PHE A 429 -12.33 27.66 -5.23
CA PHE A 429 -12.73 27.30 -3.88
C PHE A 429 -13.91 26.33 -3.94
N MET A 430 -13.73 25.15 -3.36
CA MET A 430 -14.67 24.04 -3.39
C MET A 430 -14.97 23.57 -1.97
N ASP A 431 -16.23 23.22 -1.69
CA ASP A 431 -16.61 22.39 -0.54
C ASP A 431 -16.68 20.94 -1.01
N PHE A 432 -15.85 20.06 -0.44
CA PHE A 432 -15.86 18.64 -0.76
C PHE A 432 -16.76 17.81 0.17
N ASN A 433 -17.47 18.47 1.10
CA ASN A 433 -18.31 17.83 2.14
C ASN A 433 -17.59 16.75 2.99
N THR A 434 -16.28 16.60 2.82
CA THR A 434 -15.40 15.68 3.52
C THR A 434 -14.32 16.50 4.22
N LYS A 435 -14.22 16.33 5.54
CA LYS A 435 -13.27 17.09 6.36
C LYS A 435 -11.83 16.63 6.12
N ASN A 436 -10.87 17.55 6.08
CA ASN A 436 -9.44 17.21 6.21
C ASN A 436 -9.13 16.84 7.66
N ALA A 437 -7.87 16.47 7.90
CA ALA A 437 -7.30 16.33 9.23
C ALA A 437 -7.60 17.52 10.17
N CYS A 438 -7.76 18.73 9.61
CA CYS A 438 -8.00 19.96 10.38
C CYS A 438 -9.49 20.32 10.53
N GLY A 439 -10.41 19.45 10.07
CA GLY A 439 -11.85 19.58 10.28
C GLY A 439 -12.62 20.46 9.29
N SER A 440 -11.95 21.11 8.33
CA SER A 440 -12.58 21.89 7.25
C SER A 440 -12.91 21.00 6.06
N SER A 441 -14.05 21.21 5.39
CA SER A 441 -14.37 20.57 4.10
C SER A 441 -14.02 21.45 2.89
N GLU A 442 -13.68 22.71 3.12
CA GLU A 442 -13.35 23.68 2.07
C GLU A 442 -11.89 23.59 1.65
N ARG A 443 -11.65 23.56 0.34
CA ARG A 443 -10.32 23.52 -0.26
C ARG A 443 -10.23 24.46 -1.45
N SER A 444 -9.00 24.83 -1.77
CA SER A 444 -8.64 25.50 -3.00
C SER A 444 -8.01 24.51 -3.97
N ILE A 445 -8.52 24.45 -5.20
CA ILE A 445 -7.84 23.86 -6.36
C ILE A 445 -7.18 25.03 -7.09
N LYS A 446 -5.86 25.02 -7.19
CA LYS A 446 -5.09 26.10 -7.82
C LYS A 446 -4.45 25.61 -9.11
N VAL A 447 -4.60 26.38 -10.17
CA VAL A 447 -3.91 26.18 -11.45
C VAL A 447 -3.02 27.38 -11.70
N TRP A 448 -1.79 27.14 -12.13
CA TRP A 448 -0.83 28.19 -12.46
C TRP A 448 -0.32 28.03 -13.88
N SER A 449 -0.15 29.14 -14.58
CA SER A 449 0.35 29.17 -15.96
C SER A 449 1.76 28.60 -16.12
N ASP A 450 2.58 28.68 -15.08
CA ASP A 450 3.95 28.16 -15.04
C ASP A 450 4.04 26.74 -14.49
N GLN A 451 2.90 26.09 -14.23
CA GLN A 451 2.79 24.70 -13.81
C GLN A 451 1.83 23.95 -14.76
N VAL A 452 2.24 23.85 -16.03
CA VAL A 452 1.45 23.17 -17.06
C VAL A 452 1.26 21.70 -16.69
N GLY A 453 0.03 21.20 -16.85
CA GLY A 453 -0.33 19.82 -16.52
C GLY A 453 -0.46 19.52 -15.02
N ALA A 454 -0.53 20.55 -14.18
CA ALA A 454 -0.58 20.43 -12.72
C ALA A 454 -1.77 21.19 -12.12
N PHE A 455 -2.22 20.72 -10.96
CA PHE A 455 -3.00 21.52 -10.04
C PHE A 455 -2.47 21.35 -8.61
N THR A 456 -2.65 22.37 -7.78
CA THR A 456 -2.32 22.32 -6.36
C THR A 456 -3.61 22.31 -5.56
N ILE A 457 -3.82 21.29 -4.74
CA ILE A 457 -4.84 21.34 -3.68
C ILE A 457 -4.23 21.95 -2.43
N ALA A 458 -4.87 22.98 -1.89
CA ALA A 458 -4.48 23.58 -0.63
C ALA A 458 -5.69 23.76 0.29
N SER A 459 -5.47 23.58 1.58
CA SER A 459 -6.50 23.91 2.55
C SER A 459 -6.67 25.41 2.72
N VAL A 460 -7.90 25.83 2.98
CA VAL A 460 -8.24 27.23 3.25
C VAL A 460 -8.05 27.60 4.72
N ASP A 461 -7.89 26.61 5.60
CA ASP A 461 -7.79 26.79 7.06
C ASP A 461 -6.34 27.07 7.54
N GLY A 462 -5.35 27.01 6.65
CA GLY A 462 -3.95 27.36 6.96
C GLY A 462 -3.26 26.41 7.94
N CYS A 463 -3.80 25.22 8.15
CA CYS A 463 -3.28 24.22 9.08
C CYS A 463 -2.03 23.50 8.53
N SER A 464 -1.02 23.25 9.38
CA SER A 464 0.24 22.59 9.01
C SER A 464 0.03 21.21 8.39
N ASP A 465 -0.95 20.47 8.91
CA ASP A 465 -1.24 19.09 8.52
C ASP A 465 -2.03 19.01 7.20
N SER A 466 -2.29 20.16 6.59
CA SER A 466 -3.03 20.33 5.34
C SER A 466 -2.21 21.09 4.29
N ALA A 467 -0.88 20.92 4.37
CA ALA A 467 0.07 21.50 3.44
C ALA A 467 -0.36 21.28 1.98
N ALA A 468 -0.11 22.29 1.15
CA ALA A 468 -0.48 22.27 -0.25
C ALA A 468 0.22 21.11 -0.98
N GLN A 469 -0.55 20.33 -1.72
CA GLN A 469 -0.06 19.18 -2.49
C GLN A 469 -0.35 19.41 -3.96
N THR A 470 0.63 19.12 -4.82
CA THR A 470 0.51 19.32 -6.26
C THR A 470 0.43 17.97 -6.95
N TYR A 471 -0.51 17.85 -7.89
CA TYR A 471 -0.83 16.62 -8.59
C TYR A 471 -1.01 16.86 -10.09
N PRO A 472 -0.89 15.82 -10.91
CA PRO A 472 -1.17 15.90 -12.33
C PRO A 472 -2.63 16.29 -12.60
N ALA A 473 -2.85 17.15 -13.58
CA ALA A 473 -4.16 17.45 -14.15
C ALA A 473 -4.06 17.70 -15.66
N LEU A 474 -5.18 17.54 -16.36
CA LEU A 474 -5.29 17.99 -17.74
C LEU A 474 -6.10 19.29 -17.78
N PHE A 475 -5.55 20.34 -18.36
CA PHE A 475 -6.29 21.57 -18.63
C PHE A 475 -5.97 22.15 -20.00
N ALA A 476 -6.94 22.86 -20.58
CA ALA A 476 -6.82 23.54 -21.86
C ALA A 476 -7.46 24.94 -21.77
N TRP A 477 -6.82 25.92 -22.39
CA TRP A 477 -7.37 27.27 -22.54
C TRP A 477 -7.60 27.57 -24.03
N GLY A 478 -8.86 27.76 -24.40
CA GLY A 478 -9.28 28.18 -25.74
C GLY A 478 -10.27 29.34 -25.64
N ASP A 479 -11.51 29.11 -26.07
CA ASP A 479 -12.63 30.04 -25.84
C ASP A 479 -13.05 30.06 -24.35
N VAL A 480 -12.74 28.97 -23.66
CA VAL A 480 -12.97 28.74 -22.22
C VAL A 480 -11.73 28.06 -21.63
N LEU A 481 -11.59 28.08 -20.31
CA LEU A 481 -10.66 27.19 -19.62
C LEU A 481 -11.39 25.93 -19.16
N GLU A 482 -10.87 24.78 -19.52
CA GLU A 482 -11.35 23.48 -19.05
C GLU A 482 -10.28 22.79 -18.23
N LEU A 483 -10.69 22.10 -17.17
CA LEU A 483 -9.83 21.39 -16.26
C LEU A 483 -10.48 20.05 -15.87
N ARG A 484 -9.69 18.97 -15.95
CA ARG A 484 -10.05 17.62 -15.50
C ARG A 484 -9.11 17.20 -14.36
N VAL A 485 -9.68 16.95 -13.19
CA VAL A 485 -8.97 16.58 -11.96
C VAL A 485 -9.39 15.16 -11.56
N PRO A 486 -8.45 14.21 -11.41
CA PRO A 486 -8.76 12.91 -10.83
C PRO A 486 -9.25 13.05 -9.38
N LEU A 487 -10.42 12.47 -9.07
CA LEU A 487 -11.03 12.55 -7.74
C LEU A 487 -10.19 11.86 -6.67
N VAL A 488 -9.37 10.88 -7.03
CA VAL A 488 -8.44 10.19 -6.12
C VAL A 488 -7.48 11.16 -5.42
N TYR A 489 -7.00 12.18 -6.13
CA TYR A 489 -6.15 13.24 -5.56
C TYR A 489 -6.91 14.21 -4.64
N LEU A 490 -8.23 14.17 -4.67
CA LEU A 490 -9.13 14.88 -3.78
C LEU A 490 -9.65 13.98 -2.64
N ASN A 491 -9.12 12.75 -2.50
CA ASN A 491 -9.59 11.68 -1.62
C ASN A 491 -11.06 11.24 -1.89
N ASN A 492 -11.44 11.12 -3.18
CA ASN A 492 -12.75 10.61 -3.63
C ASN A 492 -13.94 11.20 -2.86
N PRO A 493 -14.16 12.52 -2.90
CA PRO A 493 -15.29 13.13 -2.22
C PRO A 493 -16.62 12.64 -2.84
N GLY A 494 -17.57 12.23 -2.01
CA GLY A 494 -18.87 11.75 -2.46
C GLY A 494 -19.84 12.85 -2.91
N ASP A 495 -19.56 14.11 -2.56
CA ASP A 495 -20.30 15.29 -2.99
C ASP A 495 -19.36 16.49 -3.07
N LEU A 496 -19.63 17.45 -3.95
CA LEU A 496 -18.80 18.62 -4.15
C LEU A 496 -19.61 19.83 -4.58
N ARG A 497 -19.19 21.00 -4.14
CA ARG A 497 -19.83 22.27 -4.46
C ARG A 497 -18.80 23.36 -4.71
N ALA A 498 -18.92 24.07 -5.83
CA ALA A 498 -18.16 25.29 -6.04
C ALA A 498 -18.66 26.42 -5.13
N ILE A 499 -17.72 27.12 -4.49
CA ILE A 499 -17.98 28.27 -3.62
C ILE A 499 -17.63 29.57 -4.35
N SER A 500 -16.45 29.64 -4.96
CA SER A 500 -16.00 30.82 -5.69
C SER A 500 -14.79 30.54 -6.57
N VAL A 501 -14.52 31.41 -7.54
CA VAL A 501 -13.31 31.38 -8.37
C VAL A 501 -12.62 32.72 -8.29
N LYS A 502 -11.29 32.71 -8.19
CA LYS A 502 -10.47 33.92 -8.16
C LYS A 502 -9.44 33.91 -9.28
N GLY A 503 -9.42 34.99 -10.06
CA GLY A 503 -8.34 35.26 -11.01
C GLY A 503 -7.11 35.82 -10.29
N ILE A 504 -5.93 35.39 -10.71
CA ILE A 504 -4.65 35.86 -10.17
C ILE A 504 -3.74 36.27 -11.32
N LEU A 505 -3.16 37.46 -11.24
CA LEU A 505 -2.07 37.90 -12.10
C LEU A 505 -0.82 38.16 -11.28
N VAL A 506 0.33 37.79 -11.82
CA VAL A 506 1.64 38.03 -11.22
C VAL A 506 2.41 39.00 -12.09
N ASP A 507 2.81 40.14 -11.51
CA ASP A 507 3.66 41.12 -12.19
C ASP A 507 5.13 40.64 -12.30
N GLU A 508 5.95 41.39 -13.05
CA GLU A 508 7.36 41.05 -13.27
C GLU A 508 8.20 41.08 -11.97
N GLN A 509 7.72 41.78 -10.93
CA GLN A 509 8.36 41.85 -9.61
C GLN A 509 7.86 40.75 -8.66
N GLY A 510 6.96 39.88 -9.10
CA GLY A 510 6.35 38.81 -8.30
C GLY A 510 5.18 39.27 -7.42
N GLY A 511 4.67 40.49 -7.62
CA GLY A 511 3.50 41.01 -6.96
C GLY A 511 2.22 40.35 -7.47
N PHE A 512 1.31 40.02 -6.55
CA PHE A 512 0.02 39.41 -6.88
C PHE A 512 -1.07 40.48 -6.99
N SER A 513 -1.90 40.38 -8.02
CA SER A 513 -3.16 41.11 -8.12
C SER A 513 -4.32 40.15 -8.41
N TYR A 514 -5.52 40.58 -8.02
CA TYR A 514 -6.75 39.81 -8.17
C TYR A 514 -7.72 40.61 -9.03
N PRO A 515 -7.59 40.52 -10.36
CA PRO A 515 -8.35 41.37 -11.25
C PRO A 515 -9.85 41.10 -11.20
N ASP A 516 -10.25 39.88 -10.84
CA ASP A 516 -11.63 39.45 -10.87
C ASP A 516 -11.93 38.28 -9.92
N TYR A 517 -13.20 38.15 -9.50
CA TYR A 517 -13.68 37.19 -8.51
C TYR A 517 -15.18 36.90 -8.63
N MET A 518 -15.52 35.63 -8.83
CA MET A 518 -16.89 35.12 -8.97
C MET A 518 -17.30 34.29 -7.74
N ARG A 519 -18.52 34.45 -7.21
CA ARG A 519 -19.04 33.74 -6.03
C ARG A 519 -20.51 33.38 -6.11
#